data_AF-A0A3A0D6G2-F1
#
_entry.id   AF-A0A3A0D6G2-F1
#
_cell.length_a   1.000
_cell.length_b   1.000
_cell.length_c   1.000
_cell.angle_alpha   90.00
_cell.angle_beta   90.00
_cell.angle_gamma   90.00
#
_symmetry.space_group_name_H-M   'P 1'
#
loop_
_entity.id
_entity.type
_entity.pdbx_description
1 polymer ?
#
loop_
_entity_poly.entity_id
_entity_poly.type
_entity_poly.pdbx_seq_one_letter_code
_entity_poly.pdbx_strand_id
1 'polypeptide(L)'
;MSLDRRSFIAASAAVAAGASSSRAQDKPSVGAAGEGSAKSEREIDPKQPGKSCKTKFAVNCEMWFRKLSFLDRVKASAALGFPAIEFWPYQGKDIDALARLVKELGISISQFTAWPFTPGMNEAKNHDLVEKTIREACGVAKKLDVKKMCVVGGNDVRGMTQEEMHEQIIVALKRVKPIVEDAQVMLILEPMNIRVDHKGHCLYGSPKAVKICREVDSQMVKINWDLYHMHISEGDLCGHLREGWDQVGYLQLADHPGRNEPGTGEIHYNRVLKEAWALGYRDAVGLECNPKDGEEKAAMRVALADVW
;
A
#
# COMPACT_ATOMS: atom_id res chain seq x y z
N MET A 1 -32.55 -21.16 34.51
CA MET A 1 -33.21 -19.88 34.82
C MET A 1 -32.12 -18.84 35.00
N SER A 2 -32.17 -17.80 34.18
CA SER A 2 -31.20 -16.70 34.11
C SER A 2 -31.20 -15.90 35.42
N LEU A 3 -30.02 -15.57 35.96
CA LEU A 3 -29.89 -14.55 37.00
C LEU A 3 -29.17 -13.33 36.42
N ASP A 4 -29.82 -12.21 36.66
CA ASP A 4 -29.72 -10.93 35.99
C ASP A 4 -28.60 -10.06 36.58
N ARG A 5 -28.09 -9.16 35.74
CA ARG A 5 -27.03 -8.21 36.05
C ARG A 5 -27.62 -6.93 36.65
N ARG A 6 -26.83 -6.29 37.52
CA ARG A 6 -26.82 -4.86 37.90
C ARG A 6 -27.57 -4.49 39.19
N SER A 7 -26.77 -4.26 40.24
CA SER A 7 -27.05 -3.24 41.25
C SER A 7 -25.81 -3.00 42.10
N PHE A 8 -25.11 -1.90 41.88
CA PHE A 8 -24.28 -1.27 42.92
C PHE A 8 -24.38 0.24 42.76
N ILE A 9 -25.19 0.84 43.64
CA ILE A 9 -25.19 2.26 43.97
C ILE A 9 -24.59 2.41 45.37
N ALA A 10 -23.85 3.51 45.50
CA ALA A 10 -23.02 3.99 46.59
C ALA A 10 -23.66 4.06 47.98
N ALA A 11 -22.79 4.08 49.00
CA ALA A 11 -23.01 4.83 50.22
C ALA A 11 -21.68 5.36 50.76
N SER A 12 -21.64 6.68 50.95
CA SER A 12 -20.57 7.47 51.56
C SER A 12 -20.95 7.84 53.01
N ALA A 13 -19.96 7.96 53.90
CA ALA A 13 -19.86 8.93 55.03
C ALA A 13 -18.75 8.44 56.00
N ALA A 14 -17.61 9.14 56.15
CA ALA A 14 -17.34 10.29 57.03
C ALA A 14 -17.12 9.88 58.52
N VAL A 15 -16.20 10.42 59.36
CA VAL A 15 -15.24 11.56 59.30
C VAL A 15 -14.29 11.51 60.53
N ALA A 16 -13.19 12.29 60.47
CA ALA A 16 -12.41 12.96 61.54
C ALA A 16 -11.14 12.27 62.06
N ALA A 17 -10.07 12.96 62.46
CA ALA A 17 -9.53 14.32 62.22
C ALA A 17 -8.16 14.37 62.93
N GLY A 18 -7.19 15.13 62.42
CA GLY A 18 -5.91 15.34 63.11
C GLY A 18 -4.97 16.23 62.31
N ALA A 19 -4.86 17.50 62.73
CA ALA A 19 -4.12 18.57 62.06
C ALA A 19 -2.65 18.66 62.52
N SER A 20 -1.75 19.09 61.64
CA SER A 20 -0.75 20.15 61.93
C SER A 20 0.06 20.59 60.70
N SER A 21 -0.12 21.88 60.39
CA SER A 21 0.80 22.93 59.91
C SER A 21 1.94 22.68 58.89
N SER A 22 1.78 23.40 57.77
CA SER A 22 2.71 24.36 57.12
C SER A 22 3.93 23.86 56.34
N ARG A 23 3.89 24.05 55.01
CA ARG A 23 4.69 25.08 54.31
C ARG A 23 4.17 25.26 52.87
N ALA A 24 3.95 26.52 52.50
CA ALA A 24 3.60 26.93 51.15
C ALA A 24 4.80 26.77 50.20
N GLN A 25 4.56 26.21 49.02
CA GLN A 25 5.37 26.46 47.83
C GLN A 25 4.43 26.57 46.62
N ASP A 26 4.63 27.66 45.89
CA ASP A 26 3.81 28.17 44.81
C ASP A 26 3.68 27.18 43.64
N LYS A 27 2.43 26.96 43.21
CA LYS A 27 2.13 26.39 41.90
C LYS A 27 2.15 27.51 40.87
N PRO A 28 2.91 27.39 39.76
CA PRO A 28 2.78 28.36 38.68
C PRO A 28 1.42 28.20 37.99
N SER A 29 0.76 29.34 37.82
CA SER A 29 -0.50 29.53 37.11
C SER A 29 -0.41 28.97 35.69
N VAL A 30 -1.36 28.10 35.33
CA VAL A 30 -1.61 27.73 33.94
C VAL A 30 -2.19 28.97 33.25
N GLY A 31 -1.34 29.70 32.55
CA GLY A 31 -1.75 30.74 31.63
C GLY A 31 -2.55 30.12 30.50
N ALA A 32 -3.75 30.64 30.26
CA ALA A 32 -4.57 30.32 29.11
C ALA A 32 -3.79 30.65 27.83
N ALA A 33 -3.20 29.63 27.21
CA ALA A 33 -2.66 29.73 25.87
C ALA A 33 -3.84 29.72 24.90
N GLY A 34 -3.99 30.83 24.18
CA GLY A 34 -5.10 31.09 23.28
C GLY A 34 -5.32 29.98 22.25
N GLU A 35 -6.60 29.78 21.96
CA GLU A 35 -7.08 29.03 20.81
C GLU A 35 -6.56 29.71 19.53
N GLY A 36 -5.42 29.23 19.04
CA GLY A 36 -4.93 29.52 17.70
C GLY A 36 -5.76 28.75 16.67
N SER A 37 -6.91 29.33 16.30
CA SER A 37 -7.60 29.03 15.05
C SER A 37 -6.70 29.34 13.86
N ALA A 38 -6.31 28.32 13.10
CA ALA A 38 -6.06 28.39 11.65
C ALA A 38 -5.78 26.98 11.08
N LYS A 39 -6.79 26.11 11.00
CA LYS A 39 -6.77 25.08 9.95
C LYS A 39 -7.30 25.75 8.69
N SER A 40 -6.39 26.19 7.83
CA SER A 40 -6.73 26.39 6.42
C SER A 40 -7.16 25.02 5.89
N GLU A 41 -8.46 24.80 5.77
CA GLU A 41 -9.00 23.79 4.85
C GLU A 41 -8.53 24.25 3.47
N ARG A 42 -7.44 23.65 2.97
CA ARG A 42 -6.92 23.98 1.66
C ARG A 42 -7.88 23.45 0.62
N GLU A 43 -8.35 24.35 -0.23
CA GLU A 43 -9.29 24.07 -1.29
C GLU A 43 -8.65 23.13 -2.34
N ILE A 44 -9.30 21.99 -2.59
CA ILE A 44 -8.89 21.06 -3.65
C ILE A 44 -9.15 21.74 -4.99
N ASP A 45 -8.15 21.83 -5.88
CA ASP A 45 -8.37 22.33 -7.23
C ASP A 45 -9.22 21.31 -8.01
N PRO A 46 -10.48 21.62 -8.36
CA PRO A 46 -11.35 20.69 -9.04
C PRO A 46 -10.85 20.31 -10.44
N LYS A 47 -9.92 21.08 -11.03
CA LYS A 47 -9.30 20.76 -12.32
C LYS A 47 -8.13 19.78 -12.19
N GLN A 48 -7.52 19.70 -11.01
CA GLN A 48 -6.36 18.84 -10.75
C GLN A 48 -6.48 18.11 -9.41
N PRO A 49 -7.56 17.34 -9.19
CA PRO A 49 -7.81 16.69 -7.90
C PRO A 49 -6.73 15.67 -7.53
N GLY A 50 -5.97 15.14 -8.48
CA GLY A 50 -4.85 14.23 -8.23
C GLY A 50 -3.62 14.89 -7.59
N LYS A 51 -3.56 16.23 -7.54
CA LYS A 51 -2.50 16.96 -6.85
C LYS A 51 -2.75 17.01 -5.35
N SER A 52 -2.34 15.96 -4.65
CA SER A 52 -2.29 16.00 -3.18
C SER A 52 -1.01 16.70 -2.67
N CYS A 53 -1.14 17.34 -1.50
CA CYS A 53 -0.03 17.94 -0.77
C CYS A 53 0.69 17.00 0.21
N LYS A 54 0.10 15.86 0.57
CA LYS A 54 0.63 14.94 1.60
C LYS A 54 1.04 13.59 1.03
N THR A 55 0.19 13.02 0.20
CA THR A 55 0.42 11.69 -0.39
C THR A 55 0.67 11.82 -1.89
N LYS A 56 1.77 11.25 -2.37
CA LYS A 56 2.01 11.14 -3.81
C LYS A 56 1.23 9.93 -4.32
N PHE A 57 0.11 10.14 -4.99
CA PHE A 57 -0.65 9.02 -5.55
C PHE A 57 -0.13 8.61 -6.93
N ALA A 58 -0.07 7.31 -7.17
CA ALA A 58 0.23 6.73 -8.47
C ALA A 58 -1.02 6.04 -9.03
N VAL A 59 -1.56 6.55 -10.14
CA VAL A 59 -2.76 5.95 -10.74
C VAL A 59 -2.43 4.63 -11.41
N ASN A 60 -3.24 3.60 -11.13
CA ASN A 60 -3.15 2.37 -11.88
C ASN A 60 -3.83 2.49 -13.26
N CYS A 61 -3.02 2.54 -14.32
CA CYS A 61 -3.49 2.72 -15.69
C CYS A 61 -4.17 1.49 -16.30
N GLU A 62 -4.29 0.37 -15.59
CA GLU A 62 -5.07 -0.78 -16.04
C GLU A 62 -6.46 -0.85 -15.41
N MET A 63 -6.67 -0.11 -14.31
CA MET A 63 -7.97 -0.03 -13.64
C MET A 63 -8.72 1.27 -13.95
N TRP A 64 -7.97 2.35 -14.17
CA TRP A 64 -8.52 3.67 -14.51
C TRP A 64 -8.54 3.89 -16.02
N PHE A 65 -9.53 4.63 -16.52
CA PHE A 65 -9.64 5.04 -17.92
C PHE A 65 -9.65 3.88 -18.94
N ARG A 66 -10.18 2.71 -18.57
CA ARG A 66 -10.09 1.46 -19.36
C ARG A 66 -10.62 1.56 -20.80
N LYS A 67 -11.47 2.54 -21.09
CA LYS A 67 -12.01 2.83 -22.44
C LYS A 67 -11.00 3.50 -23.38
N LEU A 68 -9.87 4.01 -22.87
CA LEU A 68 -8.82 4.66 -23.65
C LEU A 68 -7.70 3.68 -24.02
N SER A 69 -6.90 4.06 -25.03
CA SER A 69 -5.63 3.40 -25.32
C SER A 69 -4.67 3.58 -24.14
N PHE A 70 -3.72 2.65 -23.93
CA PHE A 70 -2.84 2.69 -22.76
C PHE A 70 -2.13 4.05 -22.58
N LEU A 71 -1.54 4.61 -23.64
CA LEU A 71 -0.86 5.91 -23.57
C LEU A 71 -1.83 7.07 -23.29
N ASP A 72 -3.08 6.98 -23.77
CA ASP A 72 -4.09 7.99 -23.47
C ASP A 72 -4.59 7.89 -22.03
N ARG A 73 -4.56 6.70 -21.40
CA ARG A 73 -4.79 6.56 -19.96
C ARG A 73 -3.72 7.30 -19.16
N VAL A 74 -2.45 7.21 -19.57
CA VAL A 74 -1.34 7.95 -18.93
C VAL A 74 -1.55 9.46 -19.03
N LYS A 75 -1.92 9.97 -20.22
CA LYS A 75 -2.26 11.38 -20.41
C LYS A 75 -3.44 11.82 -19.54
N ALA A 76 -4.49 11.01 -19.47
CA ALA A 76 -5.67 11.31 -18.67
C ALA A 76 -5.35 11.35 -17.16
N SER A 77 -4.52 10.43 -16.67
CA SER A 77 -4.01 10.46 -15.28
C SER A 77 -3.23 11.75 -15.00
N ALA A 78 -2.31 12.14 -15.89
CA ALA A 78 -1.55 13.39 -15.74
C ALA A 78 -2.46 14.63 -15.81
N ALA A 79 -3.49 14.62 -16.67
CA ALA A 79 -4.44 15.73 -16.81
C ALA A 79 -5.24 15.97 -15.52
N LEU A 80 -5.58 14.90 -14.77
CA LEU A 80 -6.18 15.03 -13.43
C LEU A 80 -5.18 15.47 -12.35
N GLY A 81 -3.90 15.65 -12.69
CA GLY A 81 -2.88 16.17 -11.80
C GLY A 81 -2.12 15.13 -10.98
N PHE A 82 -2.30 13.84 -11.24
CA PHE A 82 -1.55 12.80 -10.55
C PHE A 82 -0.06 12.87 -10.91
N PRO A 83 0.86 12.85 -9.93
CA PRO A 83 2.30 12.99 -10.18
C PRO A 83 2.94 11.69 -10.67
N ALA A 84 2.25 10.55 -10.54
CA ALA A 84 2.78 9.25 -10.88
C ALA A 84 1.70 8.30 -11.44
N ILE A 85 2.16 7.24 -12.09
CA ILE A 85 1.35 6.10 -12.53
C ILE A 85 2.00 4.77 -12.15
N GLU A 86 1.24 3.69 -12.24
CA GLU A 86 1.69 2.31 -12.21
C GLU A 86 0.84 1.47 -13.20
N PHE A 87 1.30 0.28 -13.59
CA PHE A 87 0.61 -0.52 -14.59
C PHE A 87 1.07 -1.99 -14.65
N TRP A 88 0.31 -2.82 -15.38
CA TRP A 88 0.71 -4.16 -15.78
C TRP A 88 0.03 -4.59 -17.10
N PRO A 89 0.48 -5.69 -17.72
CA PRO A 89 1.88 -6.11 -17.75
C PRO A 89 2.71 -5.16 -18.62
N TYR A 90 4.04 -5.16 -18.54
CA TYR A 90 4.87 -4.35 -19.45
C TYR A 90 4.98 -4.96 -20.86
N GLN A 91 4.81 -6.27 -20.98
CA GLN A 91 4.90 -7.00 -22.23
C GLN A 91 3.82 -6.52 -23.22
N GLY A 92 4.22 -6.34 -24.48
CA GLY A 92 3.33 -5.89 -25.55
C GLY A 92 3.02 -4.39 -25.54
N LYS A 93 3.58 -3.60 -24.60
CA LYS A 93 3.47 -2.14 -24.60
C LYS A 93 4.67 -1.49 -25.28
N ASP A 94 4.46 -0.33 -25.89
CA ASP A 94 5.55 0.49 -26.44
C ASP A 94 6.28 1.24 -25.32
N ILE A 95 7.32 0.61 -24.80
CA ILE A 95 8.14 1.12 -23.68
C ILE A 95 8.85 2.42 -24.04
N ASP A 96 9.31 2.56 -25.28
CA ASP A 96 10.06 3.75 -25.69
C ASP A 96 9.11 4.95 -25.87
N ALA A 97 7.89 4.73 -26.37
CA ALA A 97 6.86 5.77 -26.39
C ALA A 97 6.40 6.15 -24.98
N LEU A 98 6.23 5.18 -24.08
CA LEU A 98 5.88 5.45 -22.68
C LEU A 98 6.95 6.30 -22.00
N ALA A 99 8.24 5.95 -22.15
CA ALA A 99 9.36 6.70 -21.57
C ALA A 99 9.38 8.17 -22.02
N ARG A 100 9.14 8.42 -23.32
CA ARG A 100 9.05 9.79 -23.86
C ARG A 100 7.84 10.54 -23.27
N LEU A 101 6.69 9.88 -23.22
CA LEU A 101 5.44 10.48 -22.79
C LEU A 101 5.47 10.90 -21.32
N VAL A 102 5.95 10.06 -20.40
CA VAL A 102 5.99 10.42 -18.97
C VAL A 102 6.95 11.59 -18.71
N LYS A 103 8.03 11.68 -19.48
CA LYS A 103 8.95 12.83 -19.44
C LYS A 103 8.31 14.12 -19.97
N GLU A 104 7.57 14.04 -21.08
CA GLU A 104 6.82 15.18 -21.62
C GLU A 104 5.75 15.69 -20.63
N LEU A 105 5.05 14.77 -19.98
CA LEU A 105 4.00 15.08 -19.01
C LEU A 105 4.54 15.50 -17.63
N GLY A 106 5.84 15.27 -17.36
CA GLY A 106 6.46 15.59 -16.07
C GLY A 106 5.96 14.72 -14.91
N ILE A 107 5.59 13.47 -15.19
CA ILE A 107 5.14 12.49 -14.19
C ILE A 107 6.09 11.29 -14.13
N SER A 108 6.04 10.51 -13.04
CA SER A 108 6.87 9.32 -12.87
C SER A 108 6.08 8.01 -13.00
N ILE A 109 6.80 6.89 -13.15
CA ILE A 109 6.23 5.55 -13.02
C ILE A 109 6.72 4.97 -11.69
N SER A 110 5.79 4.63 -10.80
CA SER A 110 6.12 4.11 -9.46
C SER A 110 6.55 2.66 -9.49
N GLN A 111 5.82 1.82 -10.22
CA GLN A 111 6.11 0.39 -10.40
C GLN A 111 5.41 -0.17 -11.64
N PHE A 112 5.85 -1.34 -12.10
CA PHE A 112 5.08 -2.21 -12.99
C PHE A 112 5.26 -3.68 -12.62
N THR A 113 4.36 -4.57 -13.06
CA THR A 113 4.50 -6.02 -12.80
C THR A 113 5.56 -6.66 -13.69
N ALA A 114 6.62 -7.19 -13.09
CA ALA A 114 7.66 -7.96 -13.77
C ALA A 114 7.32 -9.46 -13.89
N TRP A 115 6.71 -10.04 -12.85
CA TRP A 115 6.34 -11.46 -12.84
C TRP A 115 4.86 -11.67 -12.46
N PRO A 116 4.05 -12.34 -13.32
CA PRO A 116 2.61 -12.50 -13.11
C PRO A 116 2.27 -13.69 -12.19
N PHE A 117 0.96 -13.90 -11.96
CA PHE A 117 0.41 -15.05 -11.21
C PHE A 117 0.68 -16.42 -11.86
N THR A 118 0.77 -16.46 -13.19
CA THR A 118 0.89 -17.69 -13.96
C THR A 118 1.84 -17.48 -15.15
N PRO A 119 2.88 -18.32 -15.31
CA PRO A 119 3.29 -19.41 -14.41
C PRO A 119 3.67 -18.92 -13.00
N GLY A 120 3.48 -19.75 -11.97
CA GLY A 120 3.77 -19.39 -10.58
C GLY A 120 5.26 -19.49 -10.26
N MET A 121 5.81 -18.55 -9.49
CA MET A 121 7.19 -18.65 -9.00
C MET A 121 7.34 -19.64 -7.84
N ASN A 122 6.22 -20.13 -7.30
CA ASN A 122 6.14 -21.20 -6.31
C ASN A 122 6.36 -22.62 -6.87
N GLU A 123 6.72 -22.76 -8.15
CA GLU A 123 7.06 -24.04 -8.77
C GLU A 123 8.51 -24.03 -9.28
N ALA A 124 9.34 -24.97 -8.80
CA ALA A 124 10.77 -25.06 -9.14
C ALA A 124 11.06 -25.03 -10.65
N LYS A 125 10.22 -25.67 -11.45
CA LYS A 125 10.35 -25.75 -12.92
C LYS A 125 10.31 -24.37 -13.61
N ASN A 126 9.73 -23.36 -12.96
CA ASN A 126 9.59 -22.02 -13.52
C ASN A 126 10.76 -21.10 -13.13
N HIS A 127 11.66 -21.49 -12.23
CA HIS A 127 12.68 -20.60 -11.67
C HIS A 127 13.68 -20.06 -12.71
N ASP A 128 14.03 -20.86 -13.72
CA ASP A 128 14.90 -20.39 -14.82
C ASP A 128 14.19 -19.32 -15.67
N LEU A 129 12.88 -19.47 -15.86
CA LEU A 129 12.06 -18.48 -16.56
C LEU A 129 11.90 -17.20 -15.73
N VAL A 130 11.67 -17.33 -14.41
CA VAL A 130 11.65 -16.19 -13.47
C VAL A 130 12.94 -15.40 -13.59
N GLU A 131 14.09 -16.06 -13.50
CA GLU A 131 15.40 -15.39 -13.57
C GLU A 131 15.60 -14.63 -14.89
N LYS A 132 15.26 -15.27 -16.01
CA LYS A 132 15.31 -14.63 -17.33
C LYS A 132 14.39 -13.41 -17.40
N THR A 133 13.12 -13.54 -16.99
CA THR A 133 12.13 -12.46 -17.06
C THR A 133 12.49 -11.29 -16.15
N ILE A 134 13.01 -11.55 -14.95
CA ILE A 134 13.45 -10.49 -14.03
C ILE A 134 14.64 -9.71 -14.61
N ARG A 135 15.60 -10.40 -15.25
CA ARG A 135 16.73 -9.73 -15.93
C ARG A 135 16.25 -8.82 -17.08
N GLU A 136 15.29 -9.29 -17.88
CA GLU A 136 14.68 -8.50 -18.96
C GLU A 136 13.91 -7.29 -18.37
N ALA A 137 13.14 -7.50 -17.31
CA ALA A 137 12.39 -6.46 -16.62
C ALA A 137 13.29 -5.38 -16.02
N CYS A 138 14.47 -5.72 -15.47
CA CYS A 138 15.46 -4.72 -15.04
C CYS A 138 15.89 -3.80 -16.19
N GLY A 139 16.02 -4.33 -17.41
CA GLY A 139 16.30 -3.53 -18.61
C GLY A 139 15.16 -2.54 -18.94
N VAL A 140 13.91 -2.98 -18.79
CA VAL A 140 12.71 -2.13 -18.95
C VAL A 140 12.64 -1.06 -17.86
N ALA A 141 12.89 -1.44 -16.61
CA ALA A 141 12.92 -0.52 -15.47
C ALA A 141 13.95 0.59 -15.69
N LYS A 142 15.14 0.25 -16.19
CA LYS A 142 16.16 1.25 -16.56
C LYS A 142 15.70 2.22 -17.65
N LYS A 143 15.01 1.73 -18.69
CA LYS A 143 14.47 2.59 -19.77
C LYS A 143 13.41 3.56 -19.27
N LEU A 144 12.58 3.12 -18.33
CA LEU A 144 11.48 3.88 -17.76
C LEU A 144 11.87 4.73 -16.52
N ASP A 145 13.13 4.63 -16.07
CA ASP A 145 13.61 5.15 -14.78
C ASP A 145 12.76 4.73 -13.58
N VAL A 146 12.35 3.45 -13.57
CA VAL A 146 11.55 2.84 -12.50
C VAL A 146 12.47 2.13 -11.52
N LYS A 147 12.17 2.25 -10.22
CA LYS A 147 12.98 1.63 -9.14
C LYS A 147 12.30 0.44 -8.46
N LYS A 148 11.06 0.10 -8.84
CA LYS A 148 10.28 -0.98 -8.23
C LYS A 148 9.55 -1.78 -9.30
N MET A 149 9.48 -3.10 -9.11
CA MET A 149 8.65 -3.95 -9.97
C MET A 149 7.97 -5.06 -9.18
N CYS A 150 6.67 -5.22 -9.42
CA CYS A 150 5.84 -6.20 -8.71
C CYS A 150 6.11 -7.63 -9.21
N VAL A 151 6.15 -8.57 -8.26
CA VAL A 151 6.19 -10.01 -8.52
C VAL A 151 5.16 -10.72 -7.66
N VAL A 152 4.59 -11.78 -8.21
CA VAL A 152 3.52 -12.54 -7.55
C VAL A 152 3.94 -14.00 -7.33
N GLY A 153 3.59 -14.57 -6.17
CA GLY A 153 3.97 -15.93 -5.77
C GLY A 153 3.43 -17.02 -6.70
N GLY A 154 2.12 -17.05 -6.92
CA GLY A 154 1.46 -18.02 -7.79
C GLY A 154 0.22 -18.63 -7.15
N ASN A 155 -0.46 -19.51 -7.88
CA ASN A 155 -1.63 -20.21 -7.35
C ASN A 155 -1.22 -21.49 -6.59
N ASP A 156 -2.14 -22.03 -5.80
CA ASP A 156 -2.00 -23.32 -5.14
C ASP A 156 -1.62 -24.41 -6.15
N VAL A 157 -0.60 -25.19 -5.79
CA VAL A 157 -0.09 -26.29 -6.60
C VAL A 157 -0.54 -27.60 -5.98
N ARG A 158 -1.24 -28.42 -6.77
CA ARG A 158 -1.74 -29.72 -6.31
C ARG A 158 -0.57 -30.59 -5.83
N GLY A 159 -0.68 -31.08 -4.60
CA GLY A 159 0.33 -31.97 -4.00
C GLY A 159 1.45 -31.23 -3.27
N MET A 160 1.40 -29.90 -3.19
CA MET A 160 2.28 -29.09 -2.34
C MET A 160 1.51 -28.45 -1.19
N THR A 161 2.14 -28.39 -0.03
CA THR A 161 1.72 -27.59 1.11
C THR A 161 2.01 -26.10 0.88
N GLN A 162 1.39 -25.24 1.68
CA GLN A 162 1.68 -23.80 1.68
C GLN A 162 3.14 -23.51 1.98
N GLU A 163 3.69 -24.21 2.97
CA GLU A 163 5.10 -24.12 3.35
C GLU A 163 6.03 -24.48 2.18
N GLU A 164 5.81 -25.60 1.49
CA GLU A 164 6.61 -25.99 0.32
C GLU A 164 6.51 -24.96 -0.82
N MET A 165 5.32 -24.38 -1.04
CA MET A 165 5.15 -23.32 -2.05
C MET A 165 5.90 -22.04 -1.65
N HIS A 166 5.85 -21.64 -0.38
CA HIS A 166 6.59 -20.47 0.13
C HIS A 166 8.11 -20.69 0.06
N GLU A 167 8.58 -21.91 0.33
CA GLU A 167 9.99 -22.29 0.15
C GLU A 167 10.44 -22.13 -1.30
N GLN A 168 9.62 -22.54 -2.28
CA GLN A 168 9.93 -22.31 -3.70
C GLN A 168 9.97 -20.81 -4.05
N ILE A 169 9.06 -20.00 -3.52
CA ILE A 169 9.11 -18.53 -3.67
C ILE A 169 10.42 -17.97 -3.13
N ILE A 170 10.85 -18.40 -1.93
CA ILE A 170 12.13 -17.98 -1.33
C ILE A 170 13.31 -18.38 -2.23
N VAL A 171 13.32 -19.60 -2.76
CA VAL A 171 14.36 -20.08 -3.68
C VAL A 171 14.39 -19.21 -4.96
N ALA A 172 13.25 -18.95 -5.58
CA ALA A 172 13.14 -18.11 -6.77
C ALA A 172 13.65 -16.68 -6.50
N LEU A 173 13.22 -16.06 -5.39
CA LEU A 173 13.65 -14.72 -4.99
C LEU A 173 15.15 -14.65 -4.68
N LYS A 174 15.72 -15.67 -4.02
CA LYS A 174 17.17 -15.75 -3.77
C LYS A 174 17.97 -15.89 -5.05
N ARG A 175 17.45 -16.57 -6.08
CA ARG A 175 18.10 -16.66 -7.39
C ARG A 175 18.17 -15.32 -8.11
N VAL A 176 17.12 -14.50 -8.00
CA VAL A 176 17.07 -13.19 -8.68
C VAL A 176 17.62 -12.03 -7.86
N LYS A 177 17.78 -12.20 -6.54
CA LYS A 177 18.41 -11.24 -5.62
C LYS A 177 19.66 -10.55 -6.19
N PRO A 178 20.71 -11.26 -6.65
CA PRO A 178 21.90 -10.59 -7.17
C PRO A 178 21.63 -9.73 -8.43
N ILE A 179 20.63 -10.09 -9.23
CA ILE A 179 20.25 -9.34 -10.44
C ILE A 179 19.64 -8.00 -10.06
N VAL A 180 18.73 -8.01 -9.09
CA VAL A 180 18.00 -6.81 -8.67
C VAL A 180 18.85 -5.89 -7.79
N GLU A 181 19.80 -6.45 -7.04
CA GLU A 181 20.83 -5.70 -6.30
C GLU A 181 21.79 -4.97 -7.24
N ASP A 182 22.31 -5.66 -8.27
CA ASP A 182 23.17 -5.04 -9.31
C ASP A 182 22.43 -3.95 -10.10
N ALA A 183 21.17 -4.22 -10.46
CA ALA A 183 20.35 -3.26 -11.20
C ALA A 183 19.83 -2.08 -10.35
N GLN A 184 19.90 -2.19 -9.00
CA GLN A 184 19.28 -1.26 -8.05
C GLN A 184 17.76 -1.05 -8.31
N VAL A 185 17.04 -2.14 -8.60
CA VAL A 185 15.59 -2.14 -8.83
C VAL A 185 14.94 -3.11 -7.85
N MET A 186 14.11 -2.61 -6.94
CA MET A 186 13.48 -3.42 -5.91
C MET A 186 12.35 -4.31 -6.47
N LEU A 187 12.35 -5.59 -6.12
CA LEU A 187 11.18 -6.45 -6.25
C LEU A 187 10.22 -6.19 -5.09
N ILE A 188 8.95 -6.00 -5.41
CA ILE A 188 7.88 -5.91 -4.43
C ILE A 188 6.98 -7.14 -4.58
N LEU A 189 7.15 -8.10 -3.67
CA LEU A 189 6.35 -9.32 -3.59
C LEU A 189 4.97 -8.98 -3.06
N GLU A 190 3.92 -9.34 -3.79
CA GLU A 190 2.54 -8.96 -3.45
C GLU A 190 1.73 -10.15 -2.90
N PRO A 191 1.37 -10.12 -1.60
CA PRO A 191 0.40 -11.04 -1.03
C PRO A 191 -1.02 -10.62 -1.41
N MET A 192 -1.82 -11.59 -1.85
CA MET A 192 -3.16 -11.35 -2.38
C MET A 192 -4.23 -11.59 -1.31
N ASN A 193 -5.51 -11.45 -1.70
CA ASN A 193 -6.63 -11.92 -0.90
C ASN A 193 -7.27 -13.14 -1.57
N ILE A 194 -7.50 -14.21 -0.81
CA ILE A 194 -8.16 -15.42 -1.31
C ILE A 194 -9.68 -15.42 -1.11
N ARG A 195 -10.20 -14.47 -0.32
CA ARG A 195 -11.62 -14.42 0.06
C ARG A 195 -12.49 -13.88 -1.07
N VAL A 196 -12.03 -12.84 -1.76
CA VAL A 196 -12.82 -12.09 -2.75
C VAL A 196 -12.27 -12.31 -4.16
N ASP A 197 -10.98 -12.04 -4.39
CA ASP A 197 -10.45 -11.89 -5.76
C ASP A 197 -9.61 -13.08 -6.24
N HIS A 198 -8.71 -13.59 -5.41
CA HIS A 198 -7.67 -14.54 -5.83
C HIS A 198 -7.84 -15.89 -5.12
N LYS A 199 -9.01 -16.51 -5.27
CA LYS A 199 -9.26 -17.85 -4.70
C LYS A 199 -8.19 -18.84 -5.18
N GLY A 200 -7.56 -19.51 -4.24
CA GLY A 200 -6.48 -20.46 -4.52
C GLY A 200 -5.13 -19.81 -4.81
N HIS A 201 -4.89 -18.58 -4.35
CA HIS A 201 -3.55 -17.99 -4.37
C HIS A 201 -2.70 -18.51 -3.21
N CYS A 202 -1.41 -18.79 -3.46
CA CYS A 202 -0.55 -19.42 -2.46
C CYS A 202 0.05 -18.46 -1.43
N LEU A 203 -0.09 -17.13 -1.59
CA LEU A 203 0.47 -16.16 -0.65
C LEU A 203 -0.54 -15.06 -0.33
N TYR A 204 -0.97 -14.97 0.92
CA TYR A 204 -1.96 -14.00 1.37
C TYR A 204 -1.69 -13.60 2.82
N GLY A 205 -2.10 -12.37 3.17
CA GLY A 205 -1.75 -11.75 4.45
C GLY A 205 -0.26 -11.41 4.58
N SER A 206 0.07 -10.63 5.60
CA SER A 206 1.43 -10.12 5.82
C SER A 206 2.39 -11.11 6.49
N PRO A 207 2.02 -11.98 7.46
CA PRO A 207 3.01 -12.72 8.26
C PRO A 207 3.93 -13.62 7.44
N LYS A 208 3.37 -14.36 6.46
CA LYS A 208 4.14 -15.25 5.59
C LYS A 208 5.00 -14.46 4.60
N ALA A 209 4.49 -13.36 4.06
CA ALA A 209 5.24 -12.48 3.15
C ALA A 209 6.44 -11.81 3.84
N VAL A 210 6.25 -11.35 5.09
CA VAL A 210 7.30 -10.81 5.95
C VAL A 210 8.36 -11.86 6.22
N LYS A 211 7.96 -13.09 6.56
CA LYS A 211 8.89 -14.21 6.73
C LYS A 211 9.71 -14.46 5.47
N ILE A 212 9.06 -14.55 4.30
CA ILE A 212 9.72 -14.76 3.00
C ILE A 212 10.76 -13.65 2.74
N CYS A 213 10.40 -12.38 2.85
CA CYS A 213 11.32 -11.28 2.56
C CYS A 213 12.51 -11.23 3.54
N ARG A 214 12.27 -11.49 4.84
CA ARG A 214 13.34 -11.61 5.85
C ARG A 214 14.28 -12.79 5.57
N GLU A 215 13.78 -13.91 5.05
CA GLU A 215 14.60 -15.06 4.68
C GLU A 215 15.40 -14.87 3.38
N VAL A 216 14.89 -14.07 2.44
CA VAL A 216 15.65 -13.64 1.25
C VAL A 216 16.77 -12.67 1.64
N ASP A 217 16.53 -11.87 2.69
CA ASP A 217 17.50 -10.98 3.32
C ASP A 217 18.13 -10.00 2.32
N SER A 218 17.29 -9.24 1.62
CA SER A 218 17.73 -8.23 0.65
C SER A 218 16.98 -6.92 0.84
N GLN A 219 17.70 -5.80 0.69
CA GLN A 219 17.05 -4.48 0.63
C GLN A 219 16.33 -4.26 -0.70
N MET A 220 16.61 -5.07 -1.73
CA MET A 220 15.97 -5.02 -3.05
C MET A 220 14.86 -6.08 -3.21
N VAL A 221 14.47 -6.78 -2.15
CA VAL A 221 13.30 -7.67 -2.14
C VAL A 221 12.44 -7.34 -0.93
N LYS A 222 11.30 -6.71 -1.19
CA LYS A 222 10.38 -6.18 -0.19
C LYS A 222 8.95 -6.57 -0.53
N ILE A 223 7.99 -6.13 0.27
CA ILE A 223 6.57 -6.40 0.10
C ILE A 223 5.90 -5.22 -0.63
N ASN A 224 5.08 -5.56 -1.62
CA ASN A 224 4.00 -4.69 -2.07
C ASN A 224 2.85 -4.81 -1.06
N TRP A 225 2.72 -3.84 -0.18
CA TRP A 225 1.76 -3.88 0.92
C TRP A 225 0.44 -3.26 0.44
N ASP A 226 -0.29 -4.00 -0.40
CA ASP A 226 -1.62 -3.59 -0.82
C ASP A 226 -2.60 -3.69 0.36
N LEU A 227 -3.00 -2.52 0.85
CA LEU A 227 -3.89 -2.36 2.00
C LEU A 227 -5.27 -2.98 1.78
N TYR A 228 -5.74 -3.07 0.53
CA TYR A 228 -6.98 -3.74 0.19
C TYR A 228 -6.88 -5.26 0.44
N HIS A 229 -5.80 -5.87 -0.04
CA HIS A 229 -5.55 -7.30 0.15
C HIS A 229 -5.34 -7.66 1.63
N MET A 230 -4.59 -6.82 2.36
CA MET A 230 -4.37 -7.00 3.80
C MET A 230 -5.66 -6.82 4.60
N HIS A 231 -6.48 -5.81 4.30
CA HIS A 231 -7.74 -5.57 5.03
C HIS A 231 -8.69 -6.78 4.93
N ILE A 232 -8.80 -7.36 3.74
CA ILE A 232 -9.68 -8.51 3.49
C ILE A 232 -9.17 -9.78 4.18
N SER A 233 -7.86 -9.94 4.29
CA SER A 233 -7.21 -11.16 4.77
C SER A 233 -7.05 -11.18 6.29
N GLU A 234 -6.69 -10.05 6.90
CA GLU A 234 -6.29 -10.00 8.30
C GLU A 234 -6.82 -8.77 9.08
N GLY A 235 -7.22 -7.70 8.42
CA GLY A 235 -7.64 -6.47 9.12
C GLY A 235 -6.45 -5.77 9.77
N ASP A 236 -6.65 -5.14 10.94
CA ASP A 236 -5.65 -4.40 11.74
C ASP A 236 -4.49 -3.75 10.94
N LEU A 237 -4.85 -2.96 9.93
CA LEU A 237 -3.90 -2.46 8.94
C LEU A 237 -2.74 -1.69 9.58
N CYS A 238 -3.02 -0.88 10.59
CA CYS A 238 -1.99 -0.10 11.28
C CYS A 238 -1.11 -0.99 12.17
N GLY A 239 -1.68 -2.00 12.84
CA GLY A 239 -0.92 -2.95 13.66
C GLY A 239 0.07 -3.74 12.82
N HIS A 240 -0.42 -4.41 11.78
CA HIS A 240 0.42 -5.23 10.92
C HIS A 240 1.44 -4.40 10.14
N LEU A 241 1.08 -3.18 9.71
CA LEU A 241 2.04 -2.28 9.06
C LEU A 241 3.20 -1.92 10.00
N ARG A 242 2.97 -1.73 11.31
CA ARG A 242 4.05 -1.52 12.29
C ARG A 242 4.92 -2.76 12.46
N GLU A 243 4.31 -3.94 12.54
CA GLU A 243 5.00 -5.21 12.79
C GLU A 243 5.91 -5.65 11.63
N GLY A 244 5.50 -5.35 10.40
CA GLY A 244 6.21 -5.67 9.17
C GLY A 244 6.90 -4.50 8.49
N TRP A 245 7.01 -3.33 9.15
CA TRP A 245 7.45 -2.08 8.54
C TRP A 245 8.80 -2.18 7.84
N ASP A 246 9.74 -2.95 8.40
CA ASP A 246 11.08 -3.19 7.85
C ASP A 246 11.06 -3.87 6.47
N GLN A 247 9.93 -4.48 6.08
CA GLN A 247 9.74 -5.18 4.82
C GLN A 247 8.84 -4.44 3.83
N VAL A 248 8.33 -3.25 4.15
CA VAL A 248 7.49 -2.46 3.22
C VAL A 248 8.37 -1.88 2.11
N GLY A 249 8.05 -2.21 0.85
CA GLY A 249 8.70 -1.64 -0.34
C GLY A 249 7.80 -0.68 -1.11
N TYR A 250 6.50 -0.90 -1.06
CA TYR A 250 5.50 -0.06 -1.72
C TYR A 250 4.13 -0.24 -1.06
N LEU A 251 3.26 0.77 -1.16
CA LEU A 251 1.88 0.71 -0.70
C LEU A 251 0.93 0.83 -1.89
N GLN A 252 -0.10 0.00 -1.91
CA GLN A 252 -1.27 0.18 -2.75
C GLN A 252 -2.53 0.29 -1.90
N LEU A 253 -3.58 0.86 -2.49
CA LEU A 253 -4.87 0.96 -1.83
C LEU A 253 -6.05 0.82 -2.80
N ALA A 254 -7.14 0.30 -2.24
CA ALA A 254 -8.50 0.32 -2.77
C ALA A 254 -9.45 0.08 -1.60
N ASP A 255 -10.62 0.69 -1.62
CA ASP A 255 -11.59 0.51 -0.56
C ASP A 255 -12.27 -0.87 -0.60
N HIS A 256 -12.73 -1.32 0.56
CA HIS A 256 -13.46 -2.57 0.72
C HIS A 256 -14.82 -2.29 1.37
N PRO A 257 -15.93 -2.91 0.92
CA PRO A 257 -16.06 -3.77 -0.26
C PRO A 257 -16.01 -3.00 -1.59
N GLY A 258 -15.78 -3.74 -2.70
CA GLY A 258 -15.92 -3.22 -4.08
C GLY A 258 -14.60 -2.94 -4.82
N ARG A 259 -13.46 -2.84 -4.13
CA ARG A 259 -12.16 -2.48 -4.72
C ARG A 259 -12.25 -1.16 -5.51
N ASN A 260 -12.98 -0.21 -4.94
CA ASN A 260 -13.21 1.12 -5.50
C ASN A 260 -12.29 2.14 -4.82
N GLU A 261 -12.35 3.41 -5.22
CA GLU A 261 -11.56 4.46 -4.60
C GLU A 261 -11.87 4.66 -3.10
N PRO A 262 -10.92 5.17 -2.28
CA PRO A 262 -11.16 5.54 -0.90
C PRO A 262 -12.43 6.37 -0.66
N GLY A 263 -13.15 6.06 0.41
CA GLY A 263 -14.39 6.73 0.81
C GLY A 263 -15.65 6.08 0.23
N THR A 264 -15.53 4.91 -0.39
CA THR A 264 -16.65 4.13 -0.94
C THR A 264 -16.98 2.88 -0.11
N GLY A 265 -16.13 2.53 0.85
CA GLY A 265 -16.22 1.37 1.72
C GLY A 265 -15.89 1.70 3.16
N GLU A 266 -15.35 0.73 3.89
CA GLU A 266 -15.18 0.75 5.34
C GLU A 266 -13.77 1.14 5.82
N ILE A 267 -12.80 1.28 4.92
CA ILE A 267 -11.41 1.52 5.30
C ILE A 267 -11.17 3.02 5.57
N HIS A 268 -10.77 3.35 6.79
CA HIS A 268 -10.44 4.73 7.17
C HIS A 268 -9.01 5.13 6.77
N TYR A 269 -8.79 5.40 5.48
CA TYR A 269 -7.46 5.65 4.90
C TYR A 269 -6.68 6.81 5.52
N ASN A 270 -7.35 7.87 6.00
CA ASN A 270 -6.66 8.95 6.75
C ASN A 270 -5.81 8.39 7.91
N ARG A 271 -6.34 7.44 8.68
CA ARG A 271 -5.61 6.87 9.82
C ARG A 271 -4.43 6.01 9.35
N VAL A 272 -4.62 5.25 8.27
CA VAL A 272 -3.63 4.32 7.71
C VAL A 272 -2.47 5.07 7.06
N LEU A 273 -2.75 6.07 6.23
CA LEU A 273 -1.73 6.90 5.59
C LEU A 273 -0.93 7.72 6.62
N LYS A 274 -1.59 8.22 7.67
CA LYS A 274 -0.91 8.86 8.81
C LYS A 274 0.04 7.92 9.53
N GLU A 275 -0.36 6.67 9.73
CA GLU A 275 0.48 5.65 10.36
C GLU A 275 1.70 5.37 9.48
N ALA A 276 1.50 5.12 8.18
CA ALA A 276 2.59 4.92 7.23
C ALA A 276 3.57 6.11 7.23
N TRP A 277 3.04 7.35 7.23
CA TRP A 277 3.88 8.55 7.32
C TRP A 277 4.67 8.63 8.63
N ALA A 278 4.05 8.31 9.77
CA ALA A 278 4.70 8.31 11.07
C ALA A 278 5.82 7.25 11.15
N LEU A 279 5.64 6.11 10.47
CA LEU A 279 6.67 5.07 10.34
C LEU A 279 7.80 5.45 9.36
N GLY A 280 7.58 6.45 8.51
CA GLY A 280 8.60 7.01 7.63
C GLY A 280 8.34 6.80 6.14
N TYR A 281 7.15 6.38 5.72
CA TYR A 281 6.82 6.25 4.30
C TYR A 281 6.87 7.62 3.60
N ARG A 282 7.65 7.74 2.52
CA ARG A 282 7.76 8.97 1.72
C ARG A 282 7.63 8.73 0.21
N ASP A 283 7.39 7.49 -0.18
CA ASP A 283 7.22 7.08 -1.57
C ASP A 283 5.76 7.29 -2.02
N ALA A 284 5.46 6.97 -3.27
CA ALA A 284 4.11 7.02 -3.80
C ALA A 284 3.21 5.91 -3.25
N VAL A 285 1.89 6.12 -3.28
CA VAL A 285 0.88 5.12 -2.95
C VAL A 285 0.07 4.82 -4.21
N GLY A 286 0.01 3.55 -4.61
CA GLY A 286 -0.71 3.11 -5.79
C GLY A 286 -2.23 3.10 -5.58
N LEU A 287 -2.97 3.66 -6.54
CA LEU A 287 -4.43 3.63 -6.61
C LEU A 287 -4.88 2.45 -7.47
N GLU A 288 -4.69 1.24 -6.95
CA GLU A 288 -5.13 -0.01 -7.58
C GLU A 288 -6.62 -0.28 -7.33
N CYS A 289 -7.46 0.65 -7.78
CA CYS A 289 -8.90 0.61 -7.55
C CYS A 289 -9.70 0.89 -8.81
N ASN A 290 -10.95 0.44 -8.87
CA ASN A 290 -11.89 0.73 -9.94
C ASN A 290 -12.67 2.02 -9.61
N PRO A 291 -12.57 3.09 -10.41
CA PRO A 291 -13.40 4.29 -10.23
C PRO A 291 -14.89 3.96 -10.29
N LYS A 292 -15.61 4.13 -9.18
CA LYS A 292 -17.02 3.71 -9.06
C LYS A 292 -17.97 4.54 -9.92
N ASP A 293 -17.83 5.86 -9.85
CA ASP A 293 -18.74 6.83 -10.50
C ASP A 293 -18.05 7.65 -11.60
N GLY A 294 -16.94 7.14 -12.12
CA GLY A 294 -16.07 7.82 -13.10
C GLY A 294 -14.80 8.39 -12.48
N GLU A 295 -13.78 8.56 -13.32
CA GLU A 295 -12.41 8.85 -12.93
C GLU A 295 -12.24 10.22 -12.25
N GLU A 296 -12.93 11.26 -12.73
CA GLU A 296 -12.89 12.60 -12.14
C GLU A 296 -13.45 12.61 -10.70
N LYS A 297 -14.60 11.95 -10.49
CA LYS A 297 -15.22 11.83 -9.17
C LYS A 297 -14.36 10.98 -8.23
N ALA A 298 -13.77 9.91 -8.75
CA ALA A 298 -12.87 9.08 -7.99
C ALA A 298 -11.63 9.85 -7.54
N ALA A 299 -11.01 10.63 -8.43
CA ALA A 299 -9.87 11.49 -8.08
C ALA A 299 -10.24 12.52 -7.01
N MET A 300 -11.43 13.13 -7.09
CA MET A 300 -11.92 14.05 -6.06
C MET A 300 -12.10 13.35 -4.70
N ARG A 301 -12.63 12.12 -4.67
CA ARG A 301 -12.76 11.34 -3.43
C ARG A 301 -11.41 10.97 -2.84
N VAL A 302 -10.44 10.58 -3.67
CA VAL A 302 -9.06 10.34 -3.23
C VAL A 302 -8.48 11.58 -2.56
N ALA A 303 -8.65 12.76 -3.18
CA ALA A 303 -8.18 14.02 -2.61
C ALA A 303 -8.84 14.34 -1.25
N LEU A 304 -10.16 14.15 -1.14
CA LEU A 304 -10.91 14.34 0.10
C LEU A 304 -10.53 13.32 1.20
N ALA A 305 -10.11 12.13 0.81
CA ALA A 305 -9.66 11.08 1.71
C ALA A 305 -8.19 11.25 2.18
N ASP A 306 -7.47 12.27 1.71
CA ASP A 306 -6.06 12.52 2.03
C ASP A 306 -5.86 13.76 2.93
N VAL A 307 -6.54 13.79 4.07
CA VAL A 307 -6.64 14.97 4.96
C VAL A 307 -5.98 14.77 6.34
N TRP A 308 -5.02 13.85 6.46
CA TRP A 308 -4.51 13.34 7.74
C TRP A 308 -3.41 14.14 8.46
#